data_AF-A0AAN9DSU9-F1
#
_entry.id   AF-A0AAN9DSU9-F1
#
_cell.length_a   1.000
_cell.length_b   1.000
_cell.length_c   1.000
_cell.angle_alpha   90.00
_cell.angle_beta   90.00
_cell.angle_gamma   90.00
#
_symmetry.space_group_name_H-M   'P 1'
#
loop_
_entity.id
_entity.type
_entity.pdbx_description
1 polymer ?
#
loop_
_entity_poly.entity_id
_entity_poly.type
_entity_poly.pdbx_seq_one_letter_code
_entity_poly.pdbx_strand_id
1 'polypeptide(L)' 'MVSKIFENNARKTYEGQDMLADVNDVQVLLNDLKDHDEDKLVQVFREDYAHVDFVMGVSANKFVFDPIMAFFEVN' A
#
# COMPACT_ATOMS: atom_id res chain seq x y z
N MET A 1 -13.47 -7.51 5.45
CA MET A 1 -13.90 -6.31 6.22
C MET A 1 -12.92 -5.16 5.95
N VAL A 2 -13.05 -4.48 4.80
CA VAL A 2 -12.23 -3.30 4.45
C VAL A 2 -13.11 -2.07 4.50
N SER A 3 -13.47 -1.62 5.70
CA SER A 3 -14.12 -0.33 5.88
C SER A 3 -13.98 0.12 7.31
N LYS A 4 -13.13 1.15 7.54
CA LYS A 4 -13.31 2.19 8.57
C LYS A 4 -12.21 3.26 8.69
N ILE A 5 -11.40 3.55 7.66
CA ILE A 5 -10.38 4.61 7.79
C ILE A 5 -10.68 5.90 7.01
N PHE A 6 -11.55 5.92 5.99
CA PHE A 6 -11.56 7.06 5.05
C PHE A 6 -12.84 7.91 4.97
N GLU A 7 -13.84 7.68 5.83
CA GLU A 7 -15.00 8.56 5.89
C GLU A 7 -14.79 9.67 6.94
N ASN A 8 -14.64 10.90 6.44
CA ASN A 8 -14.66 12.18 7.16
C ASN A 8 -13.33 12.70 7.72
N ASN A 9 -12.57 13.44 6.89
CA ASN A 9 -12.45 14.91 7.03
C ASN A 9 -11.32 15.48 6.14
N ALA A 10 -11.67 16.49 5.33
CA ALA A 10 -10.80 17.60 4.89
C ALA A 10 -9.59 17.31 3.96
N ARG A 11 -9.84 17.29 2.64
CA ARG A 11 -9.13 17.99 1.53
C ARG A 11 -7.66 18.49 1.71
N LYS A 12 -6.75 17.70 2.30
CA LYS A 12 -5.29 18.02 2.27
C LYS A 12 -4.31 16.86 2.52
N THR A 13 -4.79 15.64 2.73
CA THR A 13 -4.02 14.51 3.30
C THR A 13 -4.22 13.19 2.53
N TYR A 14 -4.13 13.22 1.19
CA TYR A 14 -4.38 12.06 0.31
C TYR A 14 -3.21 11.71 -0.63
N GLU A 15 -2.02 12.29 -0.46
CA GLU A 15 -0.94 12.14 -1.44
C GLU A 15 0.26 11.44 -0.79
N GLY A 16 0.43 10.14 -1.07
CA GLY A 16 1.76 9.55 -1.06
C GLY A 16 2.59 10.18 -2.19
N GLN A 17 3.91 10.12 -2.09
CA GLN A 17 4.80 10.70 -3.11
C GLN A 17 4.86 9.87 -4.42
N ASP A 18 4.12 8.77 -4.50
CA ASP A 18 4.01 7.96 -5.71
C ASP A 18 3.05 8.61 -6.72
N MET A 19 3.63 9.22 -7.76
CA MET A 19 2.88 9.84 -8.85
C MET A 19 2.43 8.86 -9.94
N LEU A 20 2.95 7.62 -9.96
CA LEU A 20 2.57 6.61 -10.95
C LEU A 20 1.50 5.66 -10.43
N ALA A 21 1.55 5.34 -9.13
CA ALA A 21 0.54 4.57 -8.43
C ALA A 21 -0.03 5.41 -7.27
N ASP A 22 -0.74 6.49 -7.62
CA ASP A 22 -1.32 7.37 -6.61
C ASP A 22 -2.46 6.69 -5.83
N VAL A 23 -2.81 7.29 -4.70
CA VAL A 23 -3.77 6.71 -3.75
C VAL A 23 -5.13 6.44 -4.38
N ASN A 24 -5.59 7.29 -5.32
CA ASN A 24 -6.90 7.11 -5.93
C ASN A 24 -6.91 5.90 -6.86
N ASP A 25 -5.90 5.76 -7.70
CA ASP A 25 -5.78 4.65 -8.63
C ASP A 25 -5.58 3.32 -7.90
N VAL A 26 -4.77 3.29 -6.84
CA VAL A 26 -4.61 2.10 -5.99
C VAL A 26 -5.93 1.73 -5.30
N GLN A 27 -6.73 2.71 -4.86
CA GLN A 27 -8.03 2.44 -4.25
C GLN A 27 -9.02 1.82 -5.25
N VAL A 28 -9.01 2.29 -6.51
CA VAL A 28 -9.80 1.67 -7.59
C VAL A 28 -9.35 0.22 -7.80
N LEU A 29 -8.03 -0.03 -7.89
CA LEU A 29 -7.48 -1.37 -8.03
C LEU A 29 -7.94 -2.30 -6.89
N LEU A 30 -7.85 -1.86 -5.63
CA LEU A 30 -8.22 -2.67 -4.47
C LEU A 30 -9.72 -3.01 -4.44
N ASN A 31 -10.57 -2.12 -4.94
CA ASN A 31 -12.01 -2.38 -5.04
C ASN A 31 -12.35 -3.41 -6.13
N ASP A 32 -11.52 -3.50 -7.17
CA ASP A 32 -11.75 -4.36 -8.34
C ASP A 32 -10.87 -5.62 -8.36
N LEU A 33 -10.02 -5.83 -7.34
CA LEU A 33 -9.11 -6.97 -7.25
C LEU A 33 -9.88 -8.28 -7.06
N LYS A 34 -9.75 -9.22 -7.98
CA LYS A 34 -10.44 -10.52 -7.97
C LYS A 34 -9.47 -11.66 -7.67
N ASP A 35 -10.03 -12.83 -7.38
CA ASP A 35 -9.30 -14.09 -7.24
C ASP A 35 -8.19 -14.08 -6.17
N HIS A 36 -8.43 -13.36 -5.07
CA HIS A 36 -7.54 -13.33 -3.90
C HIS A 36 -8.28 -13.79 -2.64
N ASP A 37 -7.53 -14.30 -1.66
CA ASP A 37 -8.04 -14.54 -0.31
C ASP A 37 -8.11 -13.19 0.41
N GLU A 38 -9.31 -12.66 0.62
CA GLU A 38 -9.55 -11.35 1.23
C GLU A 38 -8.88 -11.22 2.61
N ASP A 39 -8.78 -12.33 3.36
CA ASP A 39 -8.18 -12.35 4.69
C ASP A 39 -6.64 -12.32 4.66
N LYS A 40 -6.03 -12.53 3.48
CA LYS A 40 -4.58 -12.54 3.27
C LYS A 40 -4.04 -11.33 2.50
N LEU A 41 -4.90 -10.38 2.13
CA LEU A 41 -4.47 -9.17 1.44
C LEU A 41 -3.73 -8.23 2.39
N VAL A 42 -2.47 -7.94 2.09
CA VAL A 42 -1.63 -7.01 2.84
C VAL A 42 -1.19 -5.86 1.93
N GLN A 43 -1.42 -4.62 2.37
CA GLN A 43 -1.00 -3.41 1.67
C GLN A 43 0.19 -2.76 2.39
N VAL A 44 1.23 -2.41 1.64
CA VAL A 44 2.34 -1.57 2.12
C VAL A 44 2.13 -0.16 1.58
N PHE A 45 1.79 0.79 2.46
CA PHE A 45 1.62 2.20 2.12
C PHE A 45 2.54 3.07 2.97
N ARG A 46 3.21 4.02 2.31
CA ARG A 46 4.14 4.98 2.93
C ARG A 46 3.95 6.34 2.27
N GLU A 47 3.54 7.32 3.05
CA GLU A 47 3.31 8.69 2.56
C GLU A 47 4.62 9.33 2.06
N ASP A 48 5.76 8.93 2.64
CA ASP A 48 7.10 9.43 2.33
C ASP A 48 7.85 8.63 1.25
N TYR A 49 7.19 7.68 0.57
CA TYR A 49 7.78 6.92 -0.54
C TYR A 49 7.23 7.40 -1.88
N ALA A 50 8.14 7.74 -2.79
CA ALA A 50 7.85 7.85 -4.21
C ALA A 50 7.97 6.49 -4.90
N HIS A 51 7.53 6.39 -6.16
CA HIS A 51 7.42 5.11 -6.88
C HIS A 51 8.70 4.26 -6.84
N VAL A 52 9.85 4.88 -7.01
CA VAL A 52 11.15 4.19 -7.06
C VAL A 52 11.68 3.80 -5.68
N ASP A 53 11.20 4.43 -4.60
CA ASP A 53 11.68 4.15 -3.24
C ASP A 53 11.31 2.74 -2.79
N PHE A 54 10.23 2.16 -3.32
CA PHE A 54 9.84 0.79 -3.04
C PHE A 54 10.86 -0.26 -3.51
N VAL A 55 11.74 0.10 -4.45
CA VAL A 55 12.78 -0.80 -4.99
C VAL A 55 14.19 -0.30 -4.63
N MET A 56 14.41 1.02 -4.69
CA MET A 56 15.73 1.64 -4.63
C MET A 56 15.96 2.46 -3.36
N GLY A 57 14.94 2.64 -2.52
CA GLY A 57 15.05 3.41 -1.28
C GLY A 57 16.05 2.76 -0.32
N VAL A 58 16.90 3.57 0.34
CA VAL A 58 17.89 3.07 1.32
C VAL A 58 17.22 2.27 2.45
N SER A 59 15.95 2.56 2.74
CA SER A 59 15.17 1.89 3.77
C SER A 59 14.22 0.80 3.25
N ALA A 60 14.23 0.49 1.94
CA ALA A 60 13.34 -0.48 1.31
C ALA A 60 13.53 -1.89 1.88
N ASN A 61 14.75 -2.24 2.29
CA ASN A 61 15.03 -3.51 2.97
C ASN A 61 14.12 -3.71 4.19
N LYS A 62 13.98 -2.68 5.01
CA LYS A 62 13.20 -2.76 6.24
C LYS A 62 11.70 -2.60 6.01
N PHE A 63 11.30 -1.69 5.13
CA PHE A 63 9.91 -1.28 5.03
C PHE A 63 9.13 -1.97 3.90
N VAL A 64 9.83 -2.60 2.97
CA VAL A 64 9.23 -3.32 1.84
C VAL A 64 9.64 -4.79 1.87
N PHE A 65 10.93 -5.09 1.89
CA PHE A 65 11.40 -6.48 1.75
C PHE A 65 11.18 -7.31 3.03
N ASP A 66 11.42 -6.78 4.23
CA ASP A 66 11.15 -7.52 5.47
C ASP A 66 9.66 -7.94 5.59
N PRO A 67 8.65 -7.06 5.36
CA PRO A 67 7.25 -7.48 5.31
C PRO A 67 6.93 -8.54 4.25
N ILE A 68 7.54 -8.45 3.07
CA ILE A 68 7.35 -9.45 2.00
C ILE A 68 7.90 -10.82 2.44
N MET A 69 9.10 -10.85 3.04
CA MET A 69 9.68 -12.09 3.56
C MET A 69 8.81 -12.69 4.66
N ALA A 70 8.34 -11.86 5.59
CA ALA A 70 7.44 -12.31 6.66
C ALA A 70 6.11 -12.88 6.12
N PHE A 71 5.56 -12.29 5.06
CA PHE A 71 4.35 -12.82 4.41
C PHE A 71 4.54 -14.25 3.89
N PHE A 72 5.70 -14.57 3.31
CA PHE A 72 6.00 -15.91 2.79
C PHE A 72 6.40 -16.91 3.88
N GLU A 73 6.91 -16.46 5.03
CA GLU A 73 7.29 -17.35 6.13
C GLU A 73 6.10 -17.84 6.96
N VAL A 74 4.99 -17.10 6.96
CA VAL A 74 3.81 -17.38 7.80
C VAL A 74 2.73 -18.18 7.04
N ASN A 75 2.84 -18.32 5.70
CA ASN A 75 1.83 -18.94 4.83
C ASN A 75 2.23 -20.30 4.27
#